data_AF-A0A9W5RZA2-F1
#
_entry.id   AF-A0A9W5RZA2-F1
#
_cell.length_a   1.000
_cell.length_b   1.000
_cell.length_c   1.000
_cell.angle_alpha   90.00
_cell.angle_beta   90.00
_cell.angle_gamma   90.00
#
_symmetry.space_group_name_H-M   'P 1'
#
loop_
_entity.id
_entity.type
_entity.pdbx_description
1 polymer ?
#
loop_
_entity_poly.entity_id
_entity_poly.type
_entity_poly.pdbx_seq_one_letter_code
_entity_poly.pdbx_strand_id
1 'polypeptide(L)'
;MSDTTWVHKETVQPSFDVNIFHINAEQMTEIYAYFGNRIFDGRYNIGYWHWELSDFPDIWLDGFSFLQEVWVPSTFVADSIALKSPVPVVKIGSSPLAMFSDQNCSINFQKIFENRTRELV
;
A
#
# COMPACT_ATOMS: atom_id res chain seq x y z
N MET A 1 -9.21 18.01 -13.13
CA MET A 1 -8.98 18.37 -11.72
C MET A 1 -7.47 18.31 -11.49
N SER A 2 -6.86 19.38 -10.99
CA SER A 2 -5.40 19.47 -10.78
C SER A 2 -5.14 20.31 -9.53
N ASP A 3 -5.47 19.76 -8.38
CA ASP A 3 -5.09 20.32 -7.09
C ASP A 3 -3.67 19.85 -6.75
N THR A 4 -2.73 20.80 -6.64
CA THR A 4 -1.31 20.54 -6.38
C THR A 4 -0.89 20.99 -4.97
N THR A 5 -1.85 21.33 -4.10
CA THR A 5 -1.60 21.86 -2.75
C THR A 5 -0.63 21.00 -1.93
N TRP A 6 -0.60 19.68 -2.15
CA TRP A 6 0.19 18.72 -1.38
C TRP A 6 1.49 18.25 -2.03
N VAL A 7 1.81 18.70 -3.25
CA VAL A 7 3.01 18.23 -3.98
C VAL A 7 4.30 18.50 -3.20
N HIS A 8 4.35 19.57 -2.41
CA HIS A 8 5.50 19.89 -1.56
C HIS A 8 5.76 18.89 -0.41
N LYS A 9 4.83 17.97 -0.14
CA LYS A 9 4.98 16.85 0.81
C LYS A 9 5.44 15.57 0.11
N GLU A 10 5.40 15.52 -1.22
CA GLU A 10 5.87 14.38 -2.00
C GLU A 10 7.40 14.33 -1.95
N THR A 11 7.93 13.15 -1.63
CA THR A 11 9.35 12.87 -1.67
C THR A 11 9.68 12.10 -2.94
N VAL A 12 10.78 12.46 -3.60
CA VAL A 12 11.22 11.79 -4.84
C VAL A 12 11.77 10.38 -4.53
N GLN A 13 12.20 10.15 -3.30
CA GLN A 13 12.79 8.88 -2.85
C GLN A 13 12.35 8.56 -1.42
N PRO A 14 12.14 7.27 -1.10
CA PRO A 14 11.82 6.84 0.25
C PRO A 14 12.99 7.10 1.21
N SER A 15 12.76 7.93 2.22
CA SER A 15 13.76 8.28 3.24
C SER A 15 13.92 7.24 4.34
N PHE A 16 13.06 6.21 4.38
CA PHE A 16 12.98 5.23 5.48
C PHE A 16 13.05 3.80 4.94
N ASP A 17 13.62 2.89 5.72
CA ASP A 17 13.77 1.48 5.34
C ASP A 17 12.45 0.70 5.36
N VAL A 18 11.36 1.30 5.85
CA VAL A 18 10.01 0.74 5.89
C VAL A 18 9.08 1.53 4.98
N ASN A 19 8.35 0.83 4.13
CA ASN A 19 7.30 1.37 3.27
C ASN A 19 5.94 0.85 3.69
N ILE A 20 4.94 1.73 3.70
CA ILE A 20 3.54 1.36 3.90
C ILE A 20 2.76 1.78 2.64
N PHE A 21 2.30 0.78 1.89
CA PHE A 21 1.52 0.98 0.68
C PHE A 21 0.04 1.03 1.02
N HIS A 22 -0.52 2.25 1.05
CA HIS A 22 -1.94 2.46 1.30
C HIS A 22 -2.77 2.39 0.01
N ILE A 23 -2.70 1.21 -0.61
CA ILE A 23 -3.32 0.88 -1.90
C ILE A 23 -3.77 -0.58 -1.84
N ASN A 24 -4.76 -0.95 -2.63
CA ASN A 24 -5.29 -2.31 -2.60
C ASN A 24 -4.43 -3.30 -3.42
N ALA A 25 -4.66 -4.60 -3.22
CA ALA A 25 -3.88 -5.66 -3.82
C ALA A 25 -3.83 -5.60 -5.35
N GLU A 26 -4.92 -5.22 -6.02
CA GLU A 26 -5.00 -5.10 -7.48
C GLU A 26 -4.04 -4.06 -8.05
N GLN A 27 -3.66 -3.06 -7.24
CA GLN A 27 -2.79 -1.97 -7.66
C GLN A 27 -1.30 -2.29 -7.44
N MET A 28 -0.97 -3.31 -6.62
CA MET A 28 0.42 -3.63 -6.27
C MET A 28 1.30 -3.89 -7.50
N THR A 29 0.80 -4.68 -8.45
CA THR A 29 1.53 -5.02 -9.67
C THR A 29 1.76 -3.78 -10.54
N GLU A 30 0.81 -2.85 -10.60
CA GLU A 30 0.97 -1.59 -11.35
C GLU A 30 2.01 -0.67 -10.71
N ILE A 31 2.01 -0.56 -9.37
CA ILE A 31 3.02 0.22 -8.64
C ILE A 31 4.41 -0.35 -8.89
N TYR A 32 4.55 -1.67 -8.79
CA TYR A 32 5.81 -2.33 -9.05
C TYR A 32 6.29 -2.08 -10.49
N ALA A 33 5.40 -2.15 -11.48
CA ALA A 33 5.74 -1.85 -12.87
C ALA A 33 6.21 -0.39 -13.07
N TYR A 34 5.65 0.56 -12.31
CA TYR A 34 5.98 1.97 -12.43
C TYR A 34 7.29 2.36 -11.71
N PHE A 35 7.46 1.96 -10.45
CA PHE A 35 8.63 2.34 -9.65
C PHE A 35 9.79 1.36 -9.74
N GLY A 36 9.49 0.10 -10.07
CA GLY A 36 10.43 -1.01 -10.03
C GLY A 36 11.13 -1.11 -8.68
N ASN A 37 12.33 -1.69 -8.67
CA ASN A 37 13.11 -1.94 -7.46
C ASN A 37 13.47 -0.69 -6.64
N ARG A 38 13.31 0.53 -7.19
CA ARG A 38 13.74 1.78 -6.54
C ARG A 38 13.08 2.01 -5.18
N ILE A 39 11.84 1.56 -5.02
CA ILE A 39 11.11 1.72 -3.76
C ILE A 39 10.94 0.41 -3.00
N PHE A 40 11.14 -0.76 -3.63
CA PHE A 40 10.91 -2.06 -3.00
C PHE A 40 12.19 -2.74 -2.50
N ASP A 41 13.33 -2.55 -3.17
CA ASP A 41 14.55 -3.30 -2.90
C ASP A 41 15.25 -2.86 -1.61
N GLY A 42 15.73 -3.82 -0.83
CA GLY A 42 16.39 -3.60 0.46
C GLY A 42 15.51 -2.99 1.55
N ARG A 43 14.17 -3.01 1.40
CA ARG A 43 13.23 -2.35 2.32
C ARG A 43 12.14 -3.29 2.81
N TYR A 44 11.55 -2.94 3.95
CA TYR A 44 10.42 -3.63 4.54
C TYR A 44 9.11 -3.06 4.00
N ASN A 45 8.39 -3.85 3.21
CA ASN A 45 7.21 -3.43 2.47
C ASN A 45 5.95 -3.99 3.14
N ILE A 46 5.06 -3.09 3.54
CA ILE A 46 3.79 -3.40 4.21
C ILE A 46 2.63 -2.93 3.33
N GLY A 47 1.68 -3.80 3.00
CA GLY A 47 0.48 -3.41 2.26
C GLY A 47 -0.68 -3.11 3.21
N TYR A 48 -1.29 -1.94 3.14
CA TYR A 48 -2.49 -1.61 3.90
C TYR A 48 -3.73 -1.75 3.00
N TRP A 49 -4.39 -2.91 3.08
CA TRP A 49 -5.42 -3.30 2.12
C TRP A 49 -6.82 -3.10 2.69
N HIS A 50 -7.67 -2.43 1.91
CA HIS A 50 -9.10 -2.32 2.17
C HIS A 50 -9.83 -3.30 1.27
N TRP A 51 -10.29 -4.40 1.84
CA TRP A 51 -11.10 -5.38 1.14
C TRP A 51 -12.50 -5.42 1.76
N GLU A 52 -13.51 -5.74 0.97
CA GLU A 52 -14.91 -5.74 1.43
C GLU A 52 -15.60 -7.10 1.26
N LEU A 53 -15.01 -8.03 0.51
CA LEU A 53 -15.60 -9.34 0.24
C LEU A 53 -14.99 -10.43 1.12
N SER A 54 -15.77 -11.47 1.38
CA SER A 54 -15.35 -12.62 2.20
C SER A 54 -14.36 -13.55 1.49
N ASP A 55 -14.32 -13.51 0.16
CA ASP A 55 -13.36 -14.27 -0.65
C ASP A 55 -12.39 -13.30 -1.33
N PHE A 56 -11.10 -13.55 -1.17
CA PHE A 56 -10.04 -12.78 -1.80
C PHE A 56 -9.69 -13.38 -3.16
N PRO A 57 -9.83 -12.68 -4.29
CA PRO A 57 -9.57 -13.22 -5.62
C PRO A 57 -8.13 -13.72 -5.85
N ASP A 58 -8.00 -14.88 -6.48
CA ASP A 58 -6.70 -15.52 -6.75
C ASP A 58 -5.83 -14.71 -7.72
N ILE A 59 -6.43 -13.85 -8.53
CA ILE A 59 -5.73 -12.98 -9.49
C ILE A 59 -4.82 -11.94 -8.82
N TRP A 60 -5.03 -11.65 -7.52
CA TRP A 60 -4.22 -10.65 -6.81
C TRP A 60 -3.21 -11.27 -5.85
N LEU A 61 -3.04 -12.58 -5.87
CA LEU A 61 -2.05 -13.27 -5.04
C LEU A 61 -0.62 -12.83 -5.37
N ASP A 62 -0.36 -12.45 -6.63
CA ASP A 62 0.95 -11.95 -7.05
C ASP A 62 1.37 -10.70 -6.27
N GLY A 63 0.39 -9.90 -5.81
CA GLY A 63 0.63 -8.70 -5.01
C GLY A 63 1.35 -8.97 -3.68
N PHE A 64 1.20 -10.17 -3.12
CA PHE A 64 1.90 -10.56 -1.89
C PHE A 64 3.41 -10.73 -2.09
N SER A 65 3.87 -11.03 -3.31
CA SER A 65 5.29 -11.27 -3.59
C SER A 65 6.16 -10.05 -3.33
N PHE A 66 5.56 -8.86 -3.27
CA PHE A 66 6.24 -7.59 -3.03
C PHE A 66 6.22 -7.15 -1.56
N LEU A 67 5.53 -7.89 -0.69
CA LEU A 67 5.24 -7.50 0.68
C LEU A 67 5.83 -8.48 1.68
N GLN A 68 6.14 -7.99 2.87
CA GLN A 68 6.51 -8.82 4.03
C GLN A 68 5.32 -9.01 4.97
N GLU A 69 4.40 -8.05 5.04
CA GLU A 69 3.17 -8.11 5.84
C GLU A 69 2.02 -7.38 5.13
N VAL A 70 0.80 -7.81 5.45
CA VAL A 70 -0.42 -7.11 5.04
C VAL A 70 -1.17 -6.64 6.28
N TRP A 71 -1.46 -5.35 6.33
CA TRP A 71 -2.23 -4.69 7.37
C TRP A 71 -3.65 -4.43 6.89
N VAL A 72 -4.61 -4.69 7.77
CA VAL A 72 -6.02 -4.63 7.43
C VAL A 72 -6.83 -3.93 8.52
N PRO A 73 -7.87 -3.16 8.16
CA PRO A 73 -8.62 -2.33 9.09
C PRO A 73 -9.54 -3.11 10.04
N SER A 74 -9.93 -4.34 9.67
CA SER A 74 -10.91 -5.13 10.42
C SER A 74 -10.58 -6.62 10.46
N THR A 75 -11.16 -7.34 11.43
CA THR A 75 -11.04 -8.81 11.50
C THR A 75 -11.65 -9.48 10.28
N PHE A 76 -12.77 -8.97 9.77
CA PHE A 76 -13.43 -9.53 8.58
C PHE A 76 -12.49 -9.55 7.37
N VAL A 77 -11.76 -8.46 7.17
CA VAL A 77 -10.77 -8.36 6.10
C VAL A 77 -9.58 -9.27 6.38
N ALA A 78 -9.12 -9.32 7.64
CA ALA A 78 -8.04 -10.21 8.04
C ALA A 78 -8.37 -11.67 7.73
N ASP A 79 -9.56 -12.12 8.08
CA ASP A 79 -10.01 -13.49 7.88
C ASP A 79 -10.11 -13.83 6.40
N SER A 80 -10.66 -12.94 5.57
CA SER A 80 -10.78 -13.11 4.11
C SER A 80 -9.41 -13.28 3.44
N ILE A 81 -8.45 -12.42 3.80
CA ILE A 81 -7.13 -12.37 3.16
C ILE A 81 -6.21 -13.47 3.71
N ALA A 82 -6.27 -13.75 5.03
CA ALA A 82 -5.45 -14.77 5.68
C ALA A 82 -5.68 -16.18 5.12
N LEU A 83 -6.85 -16.46 4.54
CA LEU A 83 -7.13 -17.75 3.89
C LEU A 83 -6.20 -18.05 2.71
N LYS A 84 -5.70 -17.01 2.03
CA LYS A 84 -4.87 -17.14 0.82
C LYS A 84 -3.52 -16.46 0.93
N SER A 85 -3.26 -15.76 2.04
CA SER A 85 -2.05 -14.99 2.22
C SER A 85 -0.84 -15.88 2.49
N PRO A 86 0.25 -15.77 1.72
CA PRO A 86 1.53 -16.39 2.05
C PRO A 86 2.32 -15.60 3.11
N VAL A 87 1.90 -14.38 3.43
CA VAL A 87 2.54 -13.47 4.40
C VAL A 87 1.64 -13.21 5.61
N PRO A 88 2.18 -12.76 6.76
CA PRO A 88 1.37 -12.42 7.92
C PRO A 88 0.33 -11.33 7.61
N VAL A 89 -0.91 -11.57 8.03
CA VAL A 89 -1.99 -10.60 7.96
C VAL A 89 -2.26 -10.06 9.36
N VAL A 90 -1.99 -8.77 9.57
CA VAL A 90 -2.09 -8.10 10.87
C VAL A 90 -3.28 -7.16 10.87
N LYS A 91 -4.22 -7.39 11.79
CA LYS A 91 -5.30 -6.45 12.01
C LYS A 91 -4.76 -5.22 12.74
N ILE A 92 -4.69 -4.10 12.02
CA ILE A 92 -4.46 -2.79 12.60
C ILE A 92 -5.76 -2.02 12.47
N GLY A 93 -6.47 -1.88 13.60
CA GLY A 93 -7.78 -1.27 13.62
C GLY A 93 -7.77 0.11 12.97
N SER A 94 -8.84 0.43 12.23
CA SER A 94 -9.16 1.81 11.82
C SER A 94 -9.45 2.67 13.04
N SER A 95 -8.41 3.02 13.81
CA SER A 95 -8.47 4.21 14.64
C SER A 95 -8.41 5.42 13.71
N PRO A 96 -9.27 6.46 13.86
CA PRO A 96 -9.24 7.64 12.99
C PRO A 96 -7.92 8.41 13.04
N LEU A 97 -7.02 8.05 13.96
CA LEU A 97 -5.76 8.73 14.24
C LEU A 97 -4.68 7.71 14.62
N ALA A 98 -4.36 6.75 13.76
CA ALA A 98 -3.01 6.15 13.80
C ALA A 98 -2.00 7.15 13.19
N MET A 99 -1.94 8.37 13.76
CA MET A 99 -0.71 9.14 13.81
C MET A 99 0.22 8.40 14.77
N PHE A 100 0.80 7.28 14.34
CA PHE A 100 2.13 6.93 14.85
C PHE A 100 3.12 7.86 14.15
N SER A 101 3.11 9.12 14.60
CA SER A 101 4.30 9.95 14.59
C SER A 101 5.24 9.35 15.64
N ASP A 102 5.86 8.23 15.31
CA ASP A 102 7.25 8.12 15.72
C ASP A 102 7.98 9.18 14.88
N GLN A 103 8.67 10.13 15.51
CA GLN A 103 9.37 11.19 14.77
C GLN A 103 10.49 10.63 13.87
N ASN A 104 10.74 9.31 13.94
CA ASN A 104 11.62 8.56 13.06
C ASN A 104 10.93 7.69 11.99
N CYS A 105 9.59 7.64 11.91
CA CYS A 105 8.88 6.84 10.92
C CYS A 105 7.93 7.74 10.10
N SER A 106 8.45 8.36 9.04
CA SER A 106 7.55 9.07 8.12
C SER A 106 6.93 8.06 7.17
N ILE A 107 5.62 7.90 7.29
CA ILE A 107 4.80 7.09 6.38
C ILE A 107 4.80 7.80 5.01
N ASN A 108 5.46 7.22 4.01
CA ASN A 108 5.46 7.73 2.64
C ASN A 108 4.09 7.46 1.99
N PHE A 109 3.23 8.47 1.94
CA PHE A 109 2.00 8.44 1.15
C PHE A 109 2.33 8.79 -0.30
N GLN A 110 2.56 7.79 -1.14
CA GLN A 110 2.79 8.02 -2.57
C GLN A 110 1.47 7.97 -3.35
N LYS A 111 1.07 9.11 -3.90
CA LYS A 111 -0.12 9.27 -4.75
C LYS A 111 0.22 8.82 -6.17
N ILE A 112 -0.39 7.73 -6.66
CA ILE A 112 0.03 7.08 -7.93
C ILE A 112 -0.93 7.32 -9.11
N PHE A 113 -2.08 7.96 -8.90
CA PHE A 113 -3.16 7.95 -9.90
C PHE A 113 -3.54 9.28 -10.58
N GLU A 114 -2.83 10.39 -10.39
CA GLU A 114 -3.27 11.67 -10.99
C GLU A 114 -2.79 11.96 -12.42
N ASN A 115 -1.81 11.22 -12.97
CA ASN A 115 -1.25 11.55 -14.29
C ASN A 115 -1.74 10.71 -15.49
N ARG A 116 -2.58 9.68 -15.31
CA ARG A 116 -3.08 8.86 -16.45
C ARG A 116 -4.39 9.33 -17.09
N THR A 117 -5.04 10.38 -16.59
CA THR A 117 -6.25 10.95 -17.23
C THR A 117 -5.94 12.00 -18.30
N ARG A 118 -4.69 12.10 -18.79
CA ARG A 118 -4.28 13.05 -19.83
C ARG A 118 -3.81 12.44 -21.15
N GLU A 119 -3.71 11.11 -21.29
CA GLU A 119 -3.20 10.46 -22.51
C GLU A 119 -4.23 9.57 -23.23
N LEU A 120 -5.52 9.68 -22.90
CA LEU A 120 -6.60 8.98 -23.60
C LEU A 120 -7.74 9.92 -24.02
N VAL A 121 -7.38 11.01 -24.72
CA VAL A 121 -8.29 11.77 -25.60
C VAL A 121 -7.64 11.90 -26.96
#